data_AF-A0A2A9DQ88-F1
#
_entry.id   AF-A0A2A9DQ88-F1
#
_cell.length_a   1.000
_cell.length_b   1.000
_cell.length_c   1.000
_cell.angle_alpha   90.00
_cell.angle_beta   90.00
_cell.angle_gamma   90.00
#
_symmetry.space_group_name_H-M   'P 1'
#
loop_
_entity.id
_entity.type
_entity.pdbx_description
1 polymer ?
#
loop_
_entity_poly.entity_id
_entity_poly.type
_entity_poly.pdbx_seq_one_letter_code
_entity_poly.pdbx_strand_id
1 'polypeptide(L)'
;MTTQSRPVYTRLQLLIIPSVWQETQQELPATLEQAGLTNPQVWSAETNFTCEPDSMLATEFAQREGHAPIAEVLHRATITAVTDMELRDVTKAVVAALPEGTYWYGSTYEGTVDPEDGDTNSAACAWQS
;
A
#
# COMPACT_ATOMS: atom_id res chain seq x y z
N MET A 1 -20.07 -14.20 -16.86
CA MET A 1 -19.34 -14.69 -15.68
C MET A 1 -19.97 -13.99 -14.49
N THR A 2 -20.58 -14.73 -13.57
CA THR A 2 -21.17 -14.16 -12.36
C THR A 2 -20.06 -13.99 -11.35
N THR A 3 -19.46 -12.80 -11.28
CA THR A 3 -18.45 -12.53 -10.26
C THR A 3 -19.18 -12.35 -8.93
N GLN A 4 -18.99 -13.29 -8.02
CA GLN A 4 -19.54 -13.21 -6.67
C GLN A 4 -18.63 -12.28 -5.86
N SER A 5 -19.21 -11.41 -5.03
CA SER A 5 -18.43 -10.58 -4.11
C SER A 5 -17.60 -11.47 -3.19
N ARG A 6 -16.30 -11.19 -3.12
CA ARG A 6 -15.32 -11.99 -2.39
C ARG A 6 -14.36 -11.08 -1.63
N PRO A 7 -13.77 -11.54 -0.51
CA PRO A 7 -12.74 -10.80 0.18
C PRO A 7 -11.50 -10.69 -0.72
N VAL A 8 -10.92 -9.49 -0.74
CA VAL A 8 -9.67 -9.18 -1.42
C VAL A 8 -8.79 -8.35 -0.50
N TYR A 9 -7.48 -8.37 -0.75
CA TYR A 9 -6.55 -7.48 -0.10
C TYR A 9 -5.50 -6.96 -1.07
N THR A 10 -5.14 -5.69 -0.93
CA THR A 10 -4.08 -5.03 -1.70
C THR A 10 -2.91 -4.78 -0.79
N ARG A 11 -1.72 -5.26 -1.17
CA ARG A 11 -0.47 -4.94 -0.49
C ARG A 11 0.33 -3.98 -1.34
N LEU A 12 0.73 -2.86 -0.76
CA LEU A 12 1.51 -1.82 -1.40
C LEU A 12 2.75 -1.49 -0.56
N GLN A 13 3.84 -1.21 -1.25
CA GLN A 13 4.92 -0.37 -0.76
C GLN A 13 4.73 1.01 -1.38
N LEU A 14 4.85 2.06 -0.57
CA LEU A 14 4.64 3.45 -0.96
C LEU A 14 5.85 4.27 -0.52
N LEU A 15 6.34 5.13 -1.39
CA LEU A 15 7.33 6.15 -1.03
C LEU A 15 6.63 7.51 -1.06
N ILE A 16 6.38 8.06 0.13
CA ILE A 16 5.50 9.22 0.30
C ILE A 16 5.89 10.00 1.56
N ILE A 17 5.58 11.29 1.58
CA ILE A 17 5.75 12.16 2.75
C ILE A 17 4.78 11.70 3.86
N PRO A 18 5.24 11.49 5.12
CA PRO A 18 4.40 10.93 6.19
C PRO A 18 3.09 11.68 6.44
N SER A 19 3.12 13.02 6.43
CA SER A 19 1.92 13.84 6.65
C SER A 19 0.90 13.69 5.52
N VAL A 20 1.37 13.58 4.28
CA VAL A 20 0.51 13.36 3.10
C VAL A 20 -0.10 11.96 3.16
N TRP A 21 0.68 10.96 3.59
CA TRP A 21 0.15 9.62 3.80
C TRP A 21 -0.92 9.58 4.89
N GLN A 22 -0.69 10.24 6.02
CA GLN A 22 -1.67 10.30 7.11
C GLN A 22 -3.01 10.88 6.66
N GLU A 23 -3.00 11.94 5.86
CA GLU A 23 -4.21 12.52 5.26
C GLU A 23 -4.87 11.53 4.28
N THR A 24 -4.07 10.96 3.36
CA THR A 24 -4.53 9.97 2.37
C THR A 24 -5.21 8.77 3.03
N GLN A 25 -4.65 8.26 4.14
CA GLN A 25 -5.22 7.13 4.87
C GLN A 25 -6.60 7.38 5.43
N GLN A 26 -6.90 8.61 5.82
CA GLN A 26 -8.21 8.97 6.37
C GLN A 26 -9.28 9.04 5.28
N GLU A 27 -8.89 9.41 4.06
CA GLU A 27 -9.79 9.57 2.92
C GLU A 27 -9.97 8.28 2.12
N LEU A 28 -8.96 7.41 2.11
CA LEU A 28 -8.92 6.17 1.32
C LEU A 28 -10.18 5.30 1.48
N PRO A 29 -10.67 4.99 2.70
CA PRO A 29 -11.86 4.14 2.85
C PRO A 29 -13.07 4.70 2.10
N ALA A 30 -13.37 5.99 2.27
CA ALA A 30 -14.52 6.62 1.61
C ALA A 30 -14.36 6.64 0.08
N THR A 31 -13.16 6.94 -0.42
CA THR A 31 -12.86 6.94 -1.86
C THR A 31 -13.00 5.53 -2.46
N LEU A 32 -12.56 4.50 -1.75
CA LEU A 32 -12.66 3.11 -2.20
C LEU A 32 -14.10 2.58 -2.16
N GLU A 33 -14.91 3.01 -1.19
CA GLU A 33 -16.35 2.73 -1.17
C GLU A 33 -17.04 3.30 -2.41
N GLN A 34 -16.71 4.55 -2.80
CA GLN A 34 -17.22 5.15 -4.03
C GLN A 34 -16.76 4.42 -5.29
N ALA A 35 -15.63 3.74 -5.24
CA ALA A 35 -15.09 2.93 -6.33
C ALA A 35 -15.68 1.50 -6.40
N GLY A 36 -16.57 1.12 -5.48
CA GLY A 36 -17.24 -0.20 -5.47
C GLY A 36 -16.59 -1.26 -4.57
N LEU A 37 -15.70 -0.85 -3.66
CA LEU A 37 -15.15 -1.73 -2.63
C LEU A 37 -16.03 -1.64 -1.37
N THR A 38 -16.43 -2.78 -0.81
CA THR A 38 -17.26 -2.81 0.40
C THR A 38 -16.39 -2.94 1.65
N ASN A 39 -16.67 -2.10 2.67
CA ASN A 39 -15.99 -2.08 3.96
C ASN A 39 -14.44 -2.07 3.85
N PRO A 40 -13.86 -1.14 3.08
CA PRO A 40 -12.42 -1.04 2.95
C PRO A 40 -11.78 -0.67 4.30
N GLN A 41 -10.72 -1.39 4.66
CA GLN A 41 -9.92 -1.10 5.85
C GLN A 41 -8.46 -0.94 5.44
N VAL A 42 -7.78 0.04 6.03
CA VAL A 42 -6.42 0.42 5.66
C VAL A 42 -5.52 0.29 6.88
N TRP A 43 -4.41 -0.43 6.72
CA TRP A 43 -3.34 -0.53 7.70
C TRP A 43 -2.03 -0.17 7.04
N SER A 44 -1.13 0.46 7.79
CA SER A 44 0.23 0.66 7.32
C SER A 44 1.24 0.70 8.46
N ALA A 45 2.45 0.29 8.14
CA ALA A 45 3.63 0.55 8.95
C ALA A 45 4.67 1.33 8.15
N GLU A 46 5.35 2.24 8.84
CA GLU A 46 6.59 2.83 8.33
C GLU A 46 7.69 1.79 8.34
N THR A 47 8.37 1.66 7.22
CA THR A 47 9.59 0.86 7.08
C THR A 47 10.77 1.83 6.96
N ASN A 48 11.71 1.74 7.89
CA ASN A 48 12.90 2.58 7.83
C ASN A 48 13.85 2.06 6.74
N PHE A 49 14.37 2.96 5.89
CA PHE A 49 15.38 2.63 4.87
C PHE A 49 16.66 2.02 5.44
N THR A 50 16.94 2.19 6.74
CA THR A 50 18.05 1.51 7.41
C THR A 50 17.84 -0.02 7.47
N CYS A 51 16.60 -0.49 7.48
CA CYS A 51 16.25 -1.90 7.45
C CYS A 51 16.13 -2.44 6.02
N GLU A 52 15.86 -1.58 5.04
CA GLU A 52 15.76 -1.92 3.62
C GLU A 52 16.64 -0.99 2.75
N PRO A 53 17.97 -1.15 2.83
CA PRO A 53 18.91 -0.28 2.12
C PRO A 53 18.77 -0.36 0.59
N ASP A 54 18.19 -1.44 0.06
CA ASP A 54 17.94 -1.66 -1.37
C ASP A 54 16.45 -1.57 -1.74
N SER A 55 15.77 -0.49 -1.32
CA SER A 55 14.41 -0.23 -1.79
C SER A 55 14.41 0.12 -3.28
N MET A 56 13.70 -0.67 -4.09
CA MET A 56 13.48 -0.36 -5.51
C MET A 56 12.81 1.00 -5.70
N LEU A 57 11.94 1.43 -4.77
CA LEU A 57 11.29 2.75 -4.82
C LEU A 57 12.27 3.88 -4.58
N ALA A 58 13.14 3.75 -3.57
CA ALA A 58 14.16 4.77 -3.31
C ALA A 58 15.14 4.89 -4.49
N THR A 59 15.47 3.77 -5.12
CA THR A 59 16.31 3.74 -6.32
C THR A 59 15.61 4.41 -7.51
N GLU A 60 14.35 4.08 -7.77
CA GLU A 60 13.56 4.68 -8.86
C GLU A 60 13.37 6.19 -8.66
N PHE A 61 13.04 6.62 -7.43
CA PHE A 61 12.94 8.02 -7.06
C PHE A 61 14.25 8.76 -7.32
N ALA A 62 15.38 8.23 -6.85
CA ALA A 62 16.68 8.88 -7.04
C ALA A 62 17.07 9.00 -8.52
N GLN A 63 16.72 8.01 -9.35
CA GLN A 63 16.95 8.07 -10.79
C GLN A 63 16.07 9.11 -11.49
N ARG A 64 14.82 9.31 -11.03
CA ARG A 64 13.88 10.26 -11.64
C ARG A 64 14.07 11.70 -11.15
N GLU A 65 14.21 11.89 -9.85
CA GLU A 65 14.30 13.22 -9.20
C GLU A 65 15.75 13.73 -9.13
N GLY A 66 16.74 12.85 -9.33
CA GLY A 66 18.16 13.22 -9.32
C GLY A 66 18.77 13.38 -7.92
N HIS A 67 18.03 13.03 -6.87
CA HIS A 67 18.50 13.00 -5.49
C HIS A 67 17.83 11.88 -4.69
N ALA A 68 18.46 11.43 -3.61
CA ALA A 68 17.82 10.47 -2.70
C ALA A 68 16.56 11.07 -2.04
N PRO A 69 15.58 10.25 -1.64
CA PRO A 69 14.44 10.72 -0.84
C PRO A 69 14.92 11.42 0.44
N ILE A 70 14.33 12.57 0.76
CA ILE A 70 14.71 13.36 1.96
C ILE A 70 13.53 13.48 2.91
N ALA A 71 12.34 13.76 2.37
CA ALA A 71 11.13 13.95 3.15
C ALA A 71 10.22 12.71 3.12
N GLU A 72 10.37 11.87 2.09
CA GLU A 72 9.59 10.67 1.87
C GLU A 72 10.13 9.52 2.71
N VAL A 73 9.22 8.69 3.21
CA VAL A 73 9.55 7.43 3.87
C VAL A 73 8.84 6.27 3.19
N LEU A 74 9.37 5.07 3.37
CA LEU A 74 8.75 3.86 2.84
C LEU A 74 7.62 3.44 3.78
N HIS A 75 6.41 3.28 3.26
CA HIS A 75 5.29 2.68 3.97
C HIS A 75 4.94 1.34 3.34
N ARG A 76 4.68 0.33 4.18
CA ARG A 76 4.00 -0.91 3.77
C ARG A 76 2.53 -0.77 4.15
N ALA A 77 1.65 -0.73 3.16
CA ALA A 77 0.22 -0.61 3.35
C ALA A 77 -0.50 -1.91 2.95
N THR A 78 -1.46 -2.31 3.76
CA THR A 78 -2.40 -3.39 3.45
C THR A 78 -3.81 -2.80 3.45
N ILE A 79 -4.57 -3.04 2.39
CA ILE A 79 -5.94 -2.58 2.23
C ILE A 79 -6.83 -3.80 2.02
N THR A 80 -7.76 -4.09 2.92
CA THR A 80 -8.73 -5.18 2.73
C THR A 80 -10.06 -4.62 2.26
N ALA A 81 -10.84 -5.40 1.52
CA ALA A 81 -12.20 -5.07 1.13
C ALA A 81 -12.95 -6.32 0.66
N VAL A 82 -14.25 -6.18 0.43
CA VAL A 82 -15.07 -7.17 -0.30
C VAL A 82 -15.53 -6.56 -1.62
N THR A 83 -15.35 -7.29 -2.73
CA THR A 83 -15.74 -6.80 -4.06
C THR A 83 -15.96 -7.95 -5.05
N ASP A 84 -16.76 -7.70 -6.08
CA ASP A 84 -16.92 -8.55 -7.25
C ASP A 84 -16.03 -8.11 -8.44
N MET A 85 -15.21 -7.07 -8.24
CA MET A 85 -14.28 -6.60 -9.27
C MET A 85 -13.19 -7.63 -9.58
N GLU A 86 -12.62 -7.53 -10.78
CA GLU A 86 -11.38 -8.22 -11.14
C GLU A 86 -10.21 -7.67 -10.32
N LEU A 87 -9.28 -8.54 -9.89
CA LEU A 87 -8.17 -8.14 -9.01
C LEU A 87 -7.36 -6.96 -9.59
N ARG A 88 -7.17 -6.95 -10.91
CA ARG A 88 -6.47 -5.86 -11.60
C ARG A 88 -7.20 -4.53 -11.48
N ASP A 89 -8.54 -4.55 -11.52
CA ASP A 89 -9.35 -3.33 -11.42
C ASP A 89 -9.43 -2.83 -9.98
N VAL A 90 -9.34 -3.74 -8.99
CA VAL A 90 -9.12 -3.36 -7.59
C VAL A 90 -7.77 -2.66 -7.43
N THR A 91 -6.68 -3.21 -7.97
CA THR A 91 -5.36 -2.55 -7.91
C THR A 91 -5.43 -1.15 -8.51
N LYS A 92 -6.11 -0.98 -9.66
CA LYS A 92 -6.28 0.33 -10.29
C LYS A 92 -7.08 1.29 -9.42
N ALA A 93 -8.19 0.84 -8.82
CA ALA A 93 -9.02 1.67 -7.95
C ALA A 93 -8.22 2.17 -6.74
N VAL A 94 -7.42 1.29 -6.13
CA VAL A 94 -6.52 1.66 -5.03
C VAL A 94 -5.48 2.67 -5.46
N VAL A 95 -4.79 2.44 -6.57
CA VAL A 95 -3.73 3.35 -7.06
C VAL A 95 -4.31 4.70 -7.49
N ALA A 96 -5.51 4.72 -8.07
CA ALA A 96 -6.19 5.96 -8.45
C ALA A 96 -6.63 6.79 -7.24
N ALA A 97 -6.73 6.19 -6.05
CA ALA A 97 -7.03 6.88 -4.80
C ALA A 97 -5.77 7.40 -4.08
N LEU A 98 -4.56 7.10 -4.58
CA LEU A 98 -3.33 7.67 -4.06
C LEU A 98 -3.08 9.08 -4.62
N PRO A 99 -2.36 9.94 -3.90
CA PRO A 99 -1.94 11.25 -4.42
C PRO A 99 -1.15 11.11 -5.74
N GLU A 100 -1.34 12.07 -6.63
CA GLU A 100 -0.63 12.10 -7.91
C GLU A 100 0.89 12.11 -7.68
N GLY A 101 1.61 11.35 -8.49
CA GLY A 101 3.06 11.23 -8.39
C GLY A 101 3.56 10.32 -7.26
N THR A 102 2.67 9.68 -6.48
CA THR A 102 3.09 8.69 -5.47
C THR A 102 3.80 7.51 -6.14
N TYR A 103 5.01 7.22 -5.68
CA TYR A 103 5.77 6.04 -6.09
C TYR A 103 5.28 4.81 -5.32
N TRP A 104 4.93 3.74 -6.04
CA TRP A 104 4.35 2.55 -5.41
C TRP A 104 4.75 1.24 -6.11
N TYR A 105 4.79 0.14 -5.35
CA TYR A 105 4.80 -1.22 -5.88
C TYR A 105 3.81 -2.10 -5.12
N GLY A 106 3.10 -2.97 -5.83
CA GLY A 106 2.23 -3.94 -5.19
C GLY A 106 1.14 -4.48 -6.09
N SER A 107 0.21 -5.22 -5.51
CA SER A 107 -0.92 -5.81 -6.22
C SER A 107 -2.05 -6.19 -5.26
N THR A 108 -3.23 -6.40 -5.82
CA THR A 108 -4.35 -7.04 -5.15
C THR A 108 -4.29 -8.56 -5.29
N TYR A 109 -4.73 -9.24 -4.24
CA TYR A 109 -4.86 -10.68 -4.13
C TYR A 109 -6.26 -11.02 -3.60
N GLU A 110 -6.72 -12.23 -3.91
CA GLU A 110 -7.96 -12.76 -3.35
C GLU A 110 -7.72 -13.35 -1.95
N GLY A 111 -8.71 -13.22 -1.07
CA GLY A 111 -8.72 -13.78 0.27
C GLY A 111 -8.76 -12.74 1.38
N THR A 112 -8.67 -13.22 2.60
CA THR A 112 -8.52 -12.40 3.81
C THR A 112 -7.08 -12.46 4.28
N VAL A 113 -6.59 -11.35 4.81
CA VAL A 113 -5.27 -11.27 5.44
C VAL A 113 -5.47 -10.65 6.81
N ASP A 114 -4.79 -11.19 7.82
CA ASP A 114 -4.63 -10.46 9.07
C ASP A 114 -3.60 -9.34 8.82
N PRO A 115 -3.98 -8.07 8.99
CA PRO A 115 -3.06 -6.96 8.82
C PRO A 115 -1.82 -7.10 9.72
N GLU A 116 -1.99 -7.70 10.90
CA GLU A 116 -0.91 -7.93 11.87
C GLU A 116 0.02 -9.08 11.43
N ASP A 117 -0.45 -10.07 10.66
CA ASP A 117 0.41 -11.12 10.07
C ASP A 117 1.34 -10.56 8.97
N GLY A 118 0.96 -9.44 8.34
CA GLY A 118 1.81 -8.71 7.42
C GLY A 118 2.90 -7.88 8.10
N ASP A 119 2.71 -7.56 9.38
CA ASP A 119 3.51 -6.58 10.14
C ASP A 119 4.37 -7.23 11.25
N THR A 120 3.98 -8.41 11.72
CA THR A 120 4.75 -9.21 12.69
C THR A 120 6.10 -9.71 12.16
N ASN A 121 6.32 -9.67 10.84
CA ASN A 121 7.63 -9.88 10.22
C ASN A 121 8.37 -8.58 9.87
N SER A 122 7.78 -7.41 10.16
CA SER A 122 8.40 -6.08 9.94
C SER A 122 8.94 -5.47 11.25
N ALA A 123 8.52 -5.97 12.40
CA ALA A 123 8.98 -5.48 13.71
C ALA A 123 10.39 -6.02 14.04
N ALA A 124 11.39 -5.24 13.64
CA ALA A 124 12.82 -5.41 13.92
C ALA A 124 13.51 -6.52 13.11
N CYS A 125 14.26 -6.13 12.08
CA CYS A 125 15.42 -6.87 11.56
C CYS A 125 15.32 -8.40 11.66
N ALA A 126 14.75 -9.07 10.65
CA ALA A 126 14.84 -10.54 10.52
C ALA A 126 16.30 -11.07 10.34
N TRP A 127 17.30 -10.27 10.72
CA TRP A 127 18.72 -10.55 10.81
C TRP A 127 19.27 -10.08 12.17
N GLN A 128 18.58 -10.37 13.27
CA GLN A 128 19.23 -10.45 14.59
C GLN A 128 18.82 -11.76 15.27
N SER A 129 19.55 -12.81 14.85
CA SER A 129 19.83 -14.11 15.51
C SER A 129 18.67 -14.98 15.98
#